data_AF-A0A1F5CPM1-F1
#
_entry.id   AF-A0A1F5CPM1-F1
#
_cell.length_a   1.000
_cell.length_b   1.000
_cell.length_c   1.000
_cell.angle_alpha   90.00
_cell.angle_beta   90.00
_cell.angle_gamma   90.00
#
_symmetry.space_group_name_H-M   'P 1'
#
loop_
_entity.id
_entity.type
_entity.pdbx_description
1 polymer ?
#
loop_
_entity_poly.entity_id
_entity_poly.type
_entity_poly.pdbx_seq_one_letter_code
_entity_poly.pdbx_strand_id
1 'polypeptide(L)'
;MHAAHASRFHWGGIGTPVELERGEWQISRMYTVLNRPQSAFWHAKGCLEICKEDNIRDWDIAFAYETMARACAVAGQKAECKNYLELANKAAEQIKEKDDRDYLLSELKTITC
;
A
#
# COMPACT_ATOMS: atom_id res chain seq x y z
N MET A 1 7.56 -5.98 -13.83
CA MET A 1 8.58 -5.76 -12.80
C MET A 1 9.49 -4.58 -13.08
N HIS A 2 10.21 -4.56 -14.21
CA HIS A 2 11.17 -3.49 -14.51
C HIS A 2 10.54 -2.10 -14.57
N ALA A 3 9.35 -1.97 -15.19
CA ALA A 3 8.65 -0.68 -15.27
C ALA A 3 8.31 -0.08 -13.89
N ALA A 4 7.88 -0.89 -12.91
CA ALA A 4 7.55 -0.41 -11.56
C ALA A 4 8.80 0.13 -10.84
N HIS A 5 9.92 -0.60 -10.92
CA HIS A 5 11.18 -0.14 -10.35
C HIS A 5 11.74 1.09 -11.07
N ALA A 6 11.64 1.14 -12.40
CA ALA A 6 12.07 2.29 -13.19
C ALA A 6 11.25 3.54 -12.87
N SER A 7 9.92 3.41 -12.73
CA SER A 7 9.01 4.48 -12.27
C SER A 7 9.43 5.01 -10.91
N ARG A 8 9.57 4.13 -9.91
CA ARG A 8 9.99 4.51 -8.56
C ARG A 8 11.39 5.13 -8.52
N PHE A 9 12.33 4.63 -9.32
CA PHE A 9 13.67 5.19 -9.45
C PHE A 9 13.62 6.62 -10.02
N HIS A 10 12.83 6.84 -11.08
CA HIS A 10 12.64 8.16 -11.66
C HIS A 10 12.10 9.16 -10.64
N TRP A 11 11.08 8.77 -9.86
CA TRP A 11 10.56 9.61 -8.78
C TRP A 11 11.57 9.86 -7.66
N GLY A 12 12.54 8.96 -7.45
CA GLY A 12 13.65 9.21 -6.54
C GLY A 12 14.53 10.41 -6.92
N GLY A 13 14.51 10.85 -8.19
CA GLY A 13 15.27 12.01 -8.65
C GLY A 13 14.47 13.32 -8.70
N ILE A 14 13.15 13.25 -8.93
CA ILE A 14 12.33 14.44 -9.21
C ILE A 14 11.01 14.54 -8.43
N GLY A 15 10.61 13.47 -7.75
CA GLY A 15 9.33 13.36 -7.06
C GLY A 15 9.35 13.97 -5.66
N THR A 16 8.15 14.07 -5.08
CA THR A 16 7.93 14.40 -3.67
C THR A 16 7.67 13.10 -2.89
N PRO A 17 7.54 13.15 -1.55
CA PRO A 17 7.18 11.97 -0.75
C PRO A 17 5.95 11.21 -1.27
N VAL A 18 4.96 11.91 -1.83
CA VAL A 18 3.76 11.28 -2.41
C VAL A 18 4.12 10.37 -3.60
N GLU A 19 4.97 10.82 -4.53
CA GLU A 19 5.38 9.99 -5.66
C GLU A 19 6.28 8.82 -5.24
N LEU A 20 7.10 9.01 -4.19
CA LEU A 20 7.93 7.95 -3.64
C LEU A 20 7.07 6.85 -3.00
N GLU A 21 6.12 7.25 -2.15
CA GLU A 21 5.14 6.38 -1.50
C GLU A 21 4.37 5.56 -2.53
N ARG A 22 3.79 6.22 -3.55
CA ARG A 22 3.03 5.54 -4.61
C ARG A 22 3.89 4.59 -5.42
N GLY A 23 5.18 4.89 -5.59
CA GLY A 23 6.11 3.97 -6.23
C GLY A 23 6.40 2.74 -5.37
N GLU A 24 6.55 2.88 -4.05
CA GLU A 24 6.66 1.75 -3.12
C GLU A 24 5.39 0.89 -3.14
N TRP A 25 4.21 1.53 -3.13
CA TRP A 25 2.90 0.88 -3.28
C TRP A 25 2.85 0.01 -4.55
N GLN A 26 3.21 0.57 -5.72
CA GLN A 26 3.20 -0.16 -6.99
C GLN A 26 4.16 -1.37 -6.99
N ILE A 27 5.36 -1.22 -6.43
CA ILE A 27 6.33 -2.32 -6.36
C ILE A 27 5.84 -3.41 -5.41
N SER A 28 5.28 -3.05 -4.25
CA SER A 28 4.72 -4.02 -3.32
C SER A 28 3.61 -4.84 -3.98
N ARG A 29 2.65 -4.17 -4.64
CA ARG A 29 1.53 -4.82 -5.33
C ARG A 29 2.00 -5.77 -6.43
N MET A 30 3.03 -5.40 -7.18
CA MET A 30 3.65 -6.28 -8.16
C MET A 30 4.27 -7.53 -7.48
N TYR A 31 4.98 -7.38 -6.37
CA TYR A 31 5.57 -8.54 -5.67
C TYR A 31 4.51 -9.45 -5.04
N THR A 32 3.39 -8.89 -4.57
CA THR A 32 2.21 -9.68 -4.17
C THR A 32 1.74 -10.57 -5.32
N VAL A 33 1.51 -9.99 -6.51
CA VAL A 33 1.02 -10.75 -7.67
C VAL A 33 2.01 -11.86 -8.08
N LEU A 34 3.30 -11.63 -7.89
CA LEU A 34 4.37 -12.61 -8.16
C LEU A 34 4.57 -13.62 -7.02
N ASN A 35 3.75 -13.58 -5.96
CA ASN A 35 3.87 -14.44 -4.78
C ASN A 35 5.26 -14.39 -4.12
N ARG A 36 5.84 -13.19 -4.01
CA ARG A 36 7.15 -12.92 -3.38
C ARG A 36 6.97 -12.15 -2.07
N PRO A 37 6.61 -12.82 -0.96
CA PRO A 37 6.14 -12.18 0.26
C PRO A 37 7.17 -11.25 0.91
N GLN A 38 8.46 -11.63 0.98
CA GLN A 38 9.48 -10.80 1.63
C GLN A 38 9.65 -9.46 0.91
N SER A 39 9.70 -9.48 -0.43
CA SER A 39 9.81 -8.27 -1.23
C SER A 39 8.54 -7.43 -1.19
N ALA A 40 7.37 -8.07 -1.23
CA ALA A 40 6.09 -7.36 -1.09
C ALA A 40 6.04 -6.61 0.25
N PHE A 41 6.41 -7.29 1.34
CA PHE A 41 6.41 -6.70 2.68
C PHE A 41 7.44 -5.57 2.83
N TRP A 42 8.65 -5.73 2.28
CA TRP A 42 9.68 -4.68 2.30
C TRP A 42 9.15 -3.36 1.72
N HIS A 43 8.57 -3.42 0.53
CA HIS A 43 8.05 -2.23 -0.14
C HIS A 43 6.73 -1.72 0.50
N ALA A 44 5.88 -2.62 1.01
CA ALA A 44 4.68 -2.24 1.76
C ALA A 44 5.03 -1.42 3.00
N LYS A 45 6.08 -1.84 3.72
CA LYS A 45 6.58 -1.17 4.90
C LYS A 45 7.12 0.22 4.54
N GLY A 46 7.92 0.33 3.48
CA GLY A 46 8.44 1.62 3.01
C GLY A 46 7.34 2.60 2.63
N CYS A 47 6.31 2.13 1.92
CA CYS A 47 5.10 2.90 1.61
C CYS A 47 4.44 3.47 2.89
N LEU A 48 4.20 2.63 3.91
CA LEU A 48 3.61 3.07 5.18
C LEU A 48 4.52 4.01 5.98
N GLU A 49 5.84 3.79 5.97
CA GLU A 49 6.81 4.64 6.65
C GLU A 49 6.82 6.06 6.04
N ILE A 50 6.85 6.17 4.71
CA ILE A 50 6.79 7.47 4.01
C ILE A 50 5.51 8.22 4.36
N CYS A 51 4.33 7.56 4.35
CA CYS A 51 3.10 8.24 4.75
C CYS A 51 3.17 8.81 6.18
N LYS A 52 3.79 8.07 7.11
CA LYS A 52 3.87 8.47 8.52
C LYS A 52 4.88 9.61 8.73
N GLU A 53 6.04 9.52 8.10
CA GLU A 53 7.12 10.50 8.24
C GLU A 53 6.74 11.85 7.61
N ASP A 54 6.13 11.83 6.44
CA ASP A 54 5.72 13.04 5.71
C ASP A 54 4.27 13.47 6.01
N ASN A 55 3.61 12.82 6.97
CA ASN A 55 2.23 13.10 7.37
C ASN A 55 1.25 13.09 6.18
N ILE A 56 1.45 12.17 5.24
CA ILE A 56 0.54 11.93 4.11
C ILE A 56 -0.72 11.23 4.64
N ARG A 57 -1.89 11.74 4.28
CA ARG A 57 -3.20 11.32 4.81
C ARG A 57 -4.16 10.99 3.65
N ASP A 58 -5.44 10.84 3.99
CA ASP A 58 -6.51 10.63 3.01
C ASP A 58 -6.30 9.31 2.26
N TRP A 59 -6.33 9.31 0.93
CA TRP A 59 -6.15 8.15 0.07
C TRP A 59 -4.85 7.36 0.32
N ASP A 60 -3.70 8.04 0.37
CA ASP A 60 -2.40 7.36 0.31
C ASP A 60 -2.11 6.54 1.58
N ILE A 61 -2.38 7.08 2.78
CA ILE A 61 -2.23 6.30 4.04
C ILE A 61 -3.18 5.10 4.10
N ALA A 62 -4.36 5.23 3.50
CA ALA A 62 -5.34 4.15 3.49
C ALA A 62 -4.88 3.01 2.57
N PHE A 63 -4.30 3.35 1.41
CA PHE A 63 -3.66 2.38 0.52
C PHE A 63 -2.35 1.79 1.08
N ALA A 64 -1.63 2.53 1.91
CA ALA A 64 -0.46 1.99 2.62
C ALA A 64 -0.86 0.86 3.58
N TYR A 65 -1.96 1.03 4.32
CA TYR A 65 -2.50 -0.06 5.16
C TYR A 65 -3.05 -1.23 4.33
N GLU A 66 -3.75 -0.95 3.22
CA GLU A 66 -4.19 -1.98 2.28
C GLU A 66 -3.01 -2.83 1.76
N THR A 67 -1.91 -2.17 1.42
CA THR A 67 -0.71 -2.82 0.88
C THR A 67 -0.01 -3.67 1.93
N MET A 68 0.05 -3.20 3.18
CA MET A 68 0.53 -4.03 4.30
C MET A 68 -0.36 -5.26 4.51
N ALA A 69 -1.69 -5.10 4.49
CA ALA A 69 -2.62 -6.22 4.61
C ALA A 69 -2.40 -7.27 3.50
N ARG A 70 -2.25 -6.80 2.26
CA ARG A 70 -2.01 -7.64 1.08
C ARG A 70 -0.66 -8.35 1.14
N ALA A 71 0.40 -7.68 1.58
CA ALA A 71 1.71 -8.30 1.78
C ALA A 71 1.67 -9.39 2.87
N CYS A 72 1.01 -9.12 4.00
CA CYS A 72 0.80 -10.10 5.06
C CYS A 72 -0.04 -11.31 4.59
N ALA A 73 -1.08 -11.08 3.78
CA ALA A 73 -1.90 -12.15 3.20
C ALA A 73 -1.04 -13.13 2.38
N VAL A 74 -0.21 -12.61 1.47
CA VAL A 74 0.71 -13.43 0.66
C VAL A 74 1.80 -14.11 1.49
N ALA A 75 2.18 -13.51 2.61
CA ALA A 75 3.11 -14.12 3.57
C ALA A 75 2.45 -15.18 4.49
N GLY A 76 1.14 -15.40 4.40
CA GLY A 76 0.40 -16.31 5.29
C GLY A 76 0.21 -15.77 6.72
N GLN A 77 0.48 -14.49 6.95
CA GLN A 77 0.42 -13.83 8.26
C GLN A 77 -1.01 -13.34 8.53
N LYS A 78 -1.89 -14.27 8.90
CA LYS A 78 -3.34 -14.03 8.98
C LYS A 78 -3.73 -12.97 10.02
N ALA A 79 -3.06 -12.95 11.17
CA ALA A 79 -3.39 -12.02 12.24
C ALA A 79 -3.03 -10.58 11.84
N GLU A 80 -1.82 -10.38 11.32
CA GLU A 80 -1.31 -9.11 10.84
C GLU A 80 -2.11 -8.59 9.64
N CYS A 81 -2.48 -9.48 8.71
CA CYS A 81 -3.36 -9.18 7.59
C CYS A 81 -4.69 -8.56 8.07
N LYS A 82 -5.35 -9.18 9.06
CA LYS A 82 -6.60 -8.66 9.64
C LYS A 82 -6.40 -7.33 10.35
N ASN A 83 -5.32 -7.17 11.11
CA ASN A 83 -5.01 -5.91 11.79
C ASN A 83 -4.86 -4.75 10.79
N TYR A 84 -4.15 -4.98 9.68
CA TYR A 84 -3.99 -3.94 8.65
C TYR A 84 -5.28 -3.70 7.85
N LEU A 85 -6.13 -4.71 7.62
CA LEU A 85 -7.46 -4.49 7.06
C LEU A 85 -8.31 -3.59 7.96
N GLU A 86 -8.28 -3.77 9.27
CA GLU A 86 -9.01 -2.89 10.20
C GLU A 86 -8.50 -1.46 10.15
N LEU A 87 -7.18 -1.27 10.07
CA LEU A 87 -6.56 0.05 9.92
C LEU A 87 -6.95 0.71 8.59
N ALA A 88 -6.94 -0.05 7.49
CA ALA A 88 -7.33 0.44 6.17
C ALA A 88 -8.81 0.83 6.12
N ASN A 89 -9.71 0.04 6.74
CA ASN A 89 -11.14 0.38 6.83
C ASN A 89 -11.35 1.67 7.65
N LYS A 90 -10.68 1.82 8.79
CA LYS A 90 -10.73 3.06 9.58
C LYS A 90 -10.20 4.27 8.81
N ALA A 91 -9.13 4.09 8.05
CA ALA A 91 -8.59 5.14 7.20
C ALA A 91 -9.55 5.51 6.05
N ALA A 92 -10.26 4.52 5.49
CA ALA A 92 -11.27 4.74 4.44
C ALA A 92 -12.39 5.69 4.88
N GLU A 93 -12.80 5.64 6.15
CA GLU A 93 -13.81 6.56 6.71
C GLU A 93 -13.37 8.03 6.69
N GLN A 94 -12.06 8.27 6.67
CA GLN A 94 -11.47 9.62 6.65
C GLN A 94 -11.22 10.12 5.22
N ILE A 95 -11.47 9.29 4.20
CA ILE A 95 -11.28 9.70 2.81
C ILE A 95 -12.39 10.67 2.40
N LYS A 96 -11.97 11.84 1.89
CA LYS A 96 -12.89 12.93 1.53
C LYS A 96 -13.69 12.61 0.29
N GLU A 97 -13.01 12.20 -0.77
CA GLU A 97 -13.61 11.92 -2.06
C GLU A 97 -14.34 10.57 -2.02
N LYS A 98 -15.62 10.56 -2.40
CA LYS A 98 -16.45 9.36 -2.29
C LYS A 98 -15.96 8.24 -3.21
N ASP A 99 -15.64 8.59 -4.46
CA ASP A 99 -15.19 7.61 -5.46
C ASP A 99 -13.89 6.96 -5.02
N ASP A 100 -13.03 7.75 -4.36
CA ASP A 100 -11.80 7.27 -3.78
C ASP A 100 -12.08 6.26 -2.64
N ARG A 101 -12.94 6.64 -1.69
CA ARG A 101 -13.33 5.72 -0.61
C ARG A 101 -13.93 4.42 -1.16
N ASP A 102 -14.83 4.53 -2.14
CA ASP A 102 -15.52 3.37 -2.73
C ASP A 102 -14.52 2.45 -3.46
N TYR A 103 -13.54 3.02 -4.15
CA TYR A 103 -12.47 2.25 -4.80
C TYR A 103 -11.60 1.49 -3.78
N LEU A 104 -11.13 2.15 -2.72
CA LEU A 104 -10.37 1.48 -1.65
C LEU A 104 -11.17 0.33 -1.04
N LEU A 105 -12.44 0.57 -0.68
CA LEU A 105 -13.30 -0.47 -0.11
C LEU A 105 -13.50 -1.65 -1.06
N SER A 106 -13.51 -1.41 -2.37
CA SER A 106 -13.55 -2.48 -3.38
C SER A 106 -12.26 -3.32 -3.38
N GLU A 107 -11.10 -2.67 -3.25
CA GLU A 107 -9.79 -3.32 -3.19
C GLU A 107 -9.64 -4.15 -1.91
N LEU A 108 -10.05 -3.64 -0.76
CA LEU A 108 -9.99 -4.36 0.52
C LEU A 108 -10.77 -5.68 0.50
N LYS A 109 -11.90 -5.72 -0.21
CA LYS A 109 -12.71 -6.95 -0.37
C LYS A 109 -12.00 -8.06 -1.15
N THR A 110 -10.96 -7.72 -1.92
CA THR A 110 -10.18 -8.72 -2.68
C THR A 110 -9.11 -9.41 -1.83
N ILE A 111 -8.82 -8.91 -0.64
CA ILE A 111 -7.78 -9.46 0.25
C ILE A 111 -8.38 -10.58 1.09
N THR A 112 -7.80 -11.77 1.01
CA THR A 112 -8.17 -12.91 1.85
C THR A 112 -7.04 -13.23 2.82
N CYS A 113 -7.33 -13.11 4.12
CA CYS A 113 -6.53 -13.67 5.21
C CYS A 113 -7.10 -15.07 5.57
#